data_AF-A0A519JTL8-F1
#
_entry.id   AF-A0A519JTL8-F1
#
_cell.length_a   1.000
_cell.length_b   1.000
_cell.length_c   1.000
_cell.angle_alpha   90.00
_cell.angle_beta   90.00
_cell.angle_gamma   90.00
#
_symmetry.space_group_name_H-M   'P 1'
#
loop_
_entity.id
_entity.type
_entity.pdbx_description
1 polymer ?
#
loop_
_entity_poly.entity_id
_entity_poly.type
_entity_poly.pdbx_seq_one_letter_code
_entity_poly.pdbx_strand_id
1 'polypeptide(L)'
;MSKTAILEIDGKKYEFPVIVGSENEVAVDINKLRDVSGVITMDPGYKNSGSCTSDITFLDGEEGILRYRGYSIEDLAAKANFLEVSYLVIFGELPSKQQLQQFETDIRKYTLVNEEMKNIIDGFPKTAHPMGVLSSLTSALTAFNPKVVNVENDKEMYEAICKTMGKFLVIATWTYRKMMGYPLNYYNNTKGYVENFLHLMFELPTGPYTANPTVINALDKLFILHADHEQNCSTSTVRMVGSSHAGLFASISAGVSALWGPLHGGANQAVLEMLEEIQKNGGDADKYLAK
;
A
#
# COMPACT_ATOMS: atom_id res chain seq x y z
N MET A 1 34.19 0.16 -19.46
CA MET A 1 34.14 -1.30 -19.23
C MET A 1 32.95 -1.57 -18.32
N SER A 2 32.17 -2.62 -18.57
CA SER A 2 31.14 -3.07 -17.63
C SER A 2 31.81 -3.46 -16.31
N LYS A 3 31.32 -2.95 -15.18
CA LYS A 3 31.79 -3.37 -13.86
C LYS A 3 31.38 -4.83 -13.64
N THR A 4 32.28 -5.65 -13.10
CA THR A 4 32.02 -7.05 -12.77
C THR A 4 32.45 -7.33 -11.34
N ALA A 5 31.76 -8.26 -10.69
CA ALA A 5 32.12 -8.83 -9.41
C ALA A 5 32.65 -10.25 -9.62
N ILE A 6 33.66 -10.65 -8.85
CA ILE A 6 34.23 -12.00 -8.91
C ILE A 6 33.83 -12.75 -7.64
N LEU A 7 33.16 -13.89 -7.81
CA LEU A 7 32.90 -14.86 -6.76
C LEU A 7 33.82 -16.07 -6.95
N GLU A 8 34.55 -16.46 -5.91
CA GLU A 8 35.43 -17.63 -5.94
C GLU A 8 34.88 -18.73 -5.03
N ILE A 9 34.67 -19.93 -5.57
CA ILE A 9 34.16 -21.10 -4.86
C ILE A 9 35.08 -22.27 -5.21
N ASP A 10 35.66 -22.91 -4.18
CA ASP A 10 36.60 -24.03 -4.33
C ASP A 10 37.73 -23.78 -5.35
N GLY A 11 38.25 -22.55 -5.36
CA GLY A 11 39.32 -22.12 -6.27
C GLY A 11 38.88 -21.82 -7.71
N LYS A 12 37.58 -21.95 -8.02
CA LYS A 12 37.01 -21.57 -9.33
C LYS A 12 36.35 -20.19 -9.24
N LYS A 13 36.74 -19.31 -10.17
CA LYS A 13 36.24 -17.93 -10.26
C LYS A 13 35.05 -17.84 -11.21
N TYR A 14 34.06 -17.07 -10.79
CA TYR A 14 32.85 -16.76 -11.54
C TYR A 14 32.69 -15.26 -11.61
N GLU A 15 32.49 -14.73 -12.81
CA GLU A 15 32.27 -13.31 -13.03
C GLU A 15 30.79 -13.02 -13.17
N PHE A 16 30.29 -12.05 -12.41
CA PHE A 16 28.92 -11.60 -12.43
C PHE A 16 28.85 -10.11 -12.80
N PRO A 17 27.90 -9.70 -13.65
CA PRO A 17 27.68 -8.29 -13.94
C PRO A 17 27.35 -7.50 -12.69
N VAL A 18 27.80 -6.24 -12.64
CA VAL A 18 27.37 -5.27 -11.64
C VAL A 18 26.37 -4.31 -12.26
N ILE A 19 25.21 -4.18 -11.63
CA ILE A 19 24.16 -3.22 -11.95
C ILE A 19 24.33 -2.02 -11.02
N VAL A 20 24.20 -0.82 -11.56
CA VAL A 20 24.25 0.43 -10.80
C VAL A 20 22.93 1.16 -11.00
N GLY A 21 22.24 1.45 -9.90
CA GLY A 21 20.99 2.20 -9.87
C GLY A 21 21.21 3.70 -10.12
N SER A 22 20.10 4.43 -10.28
CA SER A 22 20.13 5.88 -10.51
C SER A 22 20.65 6.68 -9.31
N GLU A 23 20.60 6.12 -8.11
CA GLU A 23 21.09 6.73 -6.87
C GLU A 23 22.43 6.09 -6.44
N ASN A 24 23.13 5.44 -7.37
CA ASN A 24 24.42 4.75 -7.21
C ASN A 24 24.39 3.49 -6.35
N GLU A 25 23.21 2.90 -6.13
CA GLU A 25 23.09 1.59 -5.48
C GLU A 25 23.74 0.52 -6.34
N VAL A 26 24.49 -0.38 -5.71
CA VAL A 26 25.26 -1.41 -6.43
C VAL A 26 24.66 -2.77 -6.16
N ALA A 27 24.27 -3.48 -7.23
CA ALA A 27 23.78 -4.85 -7.16
C ALA A 27 24.65 -5.78 -8.01
N VAL A 28 24.84 -7.02 -7.55
CA VAL A 28 25.49 -8.08 -8.33
C VAL A 28 24.42 -8.94 -8.96
N ASP A 29 24.42 -9.05 -10.30
CA ASP A 29 23.47 -9.89 -11.02
C ASP A 29 23.84 -11.36 -10.89
N ILE A 30 23.11 -12.07 -10.02
CA ILE A 30 23.29 -13.49 -9.74
C ILE A 30 22.31 -14.40 -10.50
N ASN A 31 21.62 -13.92 -11.53
CA ASN A 31 20.61 -14.71 -12.26
C ASN A 31 21.15 -16.05 -12.80
N LYS A 32 22.42 -16.08 -13.19
CA LYS A 32 23.10 -17.27 -13.72
C LYS A 32 23.89 -18.06 -12.68
N LEU A 33 23.89 -17.65 -11.40
CA LEU A 33 24.75 -18.22 -10.36
C LEU A 33 24.62 -19.73 -10.28
N ARG A 34 23.38 -20.23 -10.14
CA ARG A 34 23.13 -21.67 -10.02
C ARG A 34 23.53 -22.44 -11.27
N ASP A 35 23.26 -21.89 -12.45
CA ASP A 35 23.56 -22.55 -13.73
C ASP A 35 25.07 -22.72 -13.95
N VAL A 36 25.89 -21.73 -13.53
CA VAL A 36 27.34 -21.76 -13.76
C VAL A 36 28.13 -22.44 -12.64
N SER A 37 27.64 -22.35 -11.40
CA SER A 37 28.37 -22.79 -10.21
C SER A 37 27.76 -23.97 -9.47
N GLY A 38 26.46 -24.25 -9.68
CA GLY A 38 25.72 -25.26 -8.92
C GLY A 38 25.28 -24.81 -7.52
N VAL A 39 25.68 -23.62 -7.05
CA VAL A 39 25.32 -23.11 -5.72
C VAL A 39 24.12 -22.15 -5.74
N ILE A 40 23.56 -21.89 -4.56
CA ILE A 40 22.55 -20.85 -4.32
C ILE A 40 23.06 -19.90 -3.23
N THR A 41 22.47 -18.70 -3.16
CA THR A 41 22.66 -17.82 -2.00
C THR A 41 21.74 -18.24 -0.85
N MET A 42 22.12 -17.89 0.38
CA MET A 42 21.29 -18.05 1.56
C MET A 42 21.14 -16.67 2.20
N ASP A 43 19.96 -16.06 2.05
CA ASP A 43 19.64 -14.73 2.59
C ASP A 43 18.25 -14.73 3.24
N PRO A 44 18.07 -15.37 4.41
CA PRO A 44 16.79 -15.41 5.09
C PRO A 44 16.30 -13.98 5.39
N GLY A 45 15.11 -13.64 4.90
CA GLY A 45 14.54 -12.29 5.03
C GLY A 45 14.89 -11.34 3.88
N TYR A 46 15.66 -11.79 2.87
CA TYR A 46 15.96 -11.04 1.65
C TYR A 46 16.65 -9.68 1.85
N LYS A 47 17.30 -9.47 3.00
CA LYS A 47 17.91 -8.18 3.37
C LYS A 47 19.02 -7.75 2.41
N ASN A 48 19.70 -8.72 1.80
CA ASN A 48 20.82 -8.50 0.89
C ASN A 48 20.44 -8.77 -0.57
N SER A 49 19.15 -8.98 -0.87
CA SER A 49 18.66 -9.45 -2.16
C SER A 49 17.73 -8.44 -2.83
N GLY A 50 18.23 -7.73 -3.84
CA GLY A 50 17.40 -6.91 -4.72
C GLY A 50 16.54 -7.79 -5.63
N SER A 51 15.23 -7.87 -5.36
CA SER A 51 14.31 -8.76 -6.08
C SER A 51 13.75 -8.19 -7.38
N CYS A 52 13.85 -6.87 -7.59
CA CYS A 52 13.38 -6.20 -8.80
C CYS A 52 14.12 -4.88 -9.05
N THR A 53 14.05 -4.39 -10.28
CA THR A 53 14.29 -2.99 -10.61
C THR A 53 12.99 -2.20 -10.45
N SER A 54 13.05 -1.00 -9.86
CA SER A 54 11.90 -0.11 -9.74
C SER A 54 12.34 1.33 -9.87
N ASP A 55 11.47 2.15 -10.48
CA ASP A 55 11.60 3.59 -10.64
C ASP A 55 10.52 4.35 -9.85
N ILE A 56 9.89 3.69 -8.86
CA ILE A 56 8.75 4.21 -8.09
C ILE A 56 9.22 5.04 -6.90
N THR A 57 9.98 4.42 -6.01
CA THR A 57 10.38 5.01 -4.73
C THR A 57 11.85 4.73 -4.48
N PHE A 58 12.55 5.75 -4.00
CA PHE A 58 13.88 5.62 -3.43
C PHE A 58 13.83 5.92 -1.94
N LEU A 59 14.53 5.12 -1.15
CA LEU A 59 14.64 5.27 0.29
C LEU A 59 16.09 5.08 0.72
N ASP A 60 16.58 6.05 1.48
CA ASP A 60 17.82 5.94 2.25
C ASP A 60 17.48 6.17 3.73
N GLY A 61 17.48 5.09 4.51
CA GLY A 61 17.16 5.15 5.93
C GLY A 61 18.25 5.78 6.79
N GLU A 62 19.51 5.80 6.33
CA GLU A 62 20.64 6.36 7.08
C GLU A 62 20.65 7.89 6.96
N GLU A 63 20.40 8.39 5.75
CA GLU A 63 20.31 9.83 5.46
C GLU A 63 18.90 10.40 5.63
N GLY A 64 17.90 9.55 5.92
CA GLY A 64 16.51 9.95 6.13
C GLY A 64 15.81 10.45 4.85
N ILE A 65 16.16 9.89 3.70
CA ILE A 65 15.63 10.29 2.39
C ILE A 65 14.48 9.35 2.01
N LEU A 66 13.33 9.93 1.64
CA LEU A 66 12.24 9.23 0.97
C LEU A 66 11.78 10.06 -0.23
N ARG A 67 11.79 9.45 -1.43
CA ARG A 67 11.36 10.09 -2.67
C ARG A 67 10.39 9.22 -3.43
N TYR A 68 9.28 9.80 -3.89
CA TYR A 68 8.41 9.17 -4.89
C TYR A 68 8.68 9.79 -6.25
N ARG A 69 9.08 8.96 -7.22
CA ARG A 69 9.43 9.39 -8.59
C ARG A 69 10.45 10.55 -8.61
N GLY A 70 11.37 10.56 -7.65
CA GLY A 70 12.39 11.60 -7.48
C GLY A 70 11.96 12.84 -6.68
N TYR A 71 10.67 13.03 -6.38
CA TYR A 71 10.19 14.13 -5.54
C TYR A 71 10.34 13.78 -4.06
N SER A 72 10.86 14.69 -3.25
CA SER A 72 10.98 14.45 -1.80
C SER A 72 9.61 14.36 -1.14
N ILE A 73 9.50 13.51 -0.11
CA ILE A 73 8.24 13.30 0.59
C ILE A 73 7.73 14.57 1.27
N GLU A 74 8.61 15.45 1.74
CA GLU A 74 8.25 16.73 2.37
C GLU A 74 7.58 17.67 1.37
N ASP A 75 8.10 17.73 0.14
CA ASP A 75 7.53 18.56 -0.91
C ASP A 75 6.14 18.05 -1.32
N LEU A 76 5.99 16.73 -1.45
CA LEU A 76 4.69 16.12 -1.76
C LEU A 76 3.68 16.35 -0.63
N ALA A 77 4.06 16.11 0.62
CA ALA A 77 3.18 16.32 1.77
C ALA A 77 2.81 17.80 2.02
N ALA A 78 3.64 18.74 1.56
CA ALA A 78 3.39 20.17 1.70
C ALA A 78 2.58 20.77 0.54
N LYS A 79 2.75 20.25 -0.69
CA LYS A 79 2.29 20.93 -1.92
C LYS A 79 1.30 20.12 -2.75
N ALA A 80 1.26 18.81 -2.61
CA ALA A 80 0.37 17.93 -3.35
C ALA A 80 -0.79 17.43 -2.46
N ASN A 81 -1.81 16.85 -3.10
CA ASN A 81 -2.83 16.06 -2.42
C ASN A 81 -2.69 14.56 -2.73
N PHE A 82 -3.42 13.72 -1.98
CA PHE A 82 -3.29 12.27 -2.09
C PHE A 82 -3.58 11.73 -3.50
N LEU A 83 -4.54 12.29 -4.24
CA LEU A 83 -4.83 11.82 -5.62
C LEU A 83 -3.73 12.19 -6.61
N GLU A 84 -3.09 13.35 -6.45
CA GLU A 84 -1.91 13.72 -7.25
C GLU A 84 -0.75 12.75 -7.00
N VAL A 85 -0.49 12.42 -5.73
CA VAL A 85 0.57 11.47 -5.35
C VAL A 85 0.24 10.05 -5.81
N SER A 86 -1.02 9.62 -5.72
CA SER A 86 -1.46 8.33 -6.24
C SER A 86 -1.23 8.25 -7.76
N TYR A 87 -1.58 9.31 -8.49
CA TYR A 87 -1.34 9.39 -9.93
C TYR A 87 0.16 9.34 -10.24
N LEU A 88 0.98 10.12 -9.52
CA LEU A 88 2.44 10.13 -9.66
C LEU A 88 3.05 8.73 -9.46
N VAL A 89 2.71 8.06 -8.36
CA VAL A 89 3.23 6.73 -8.03
C VAL A 89 2.85 5.71 -9.10
N ILE A 90 1.60 5.76 -9.57
CA ILE A 90 1.07 4.78 -10.53
C ILE A 90 1.57 5.03 -11.97
N PHE A 91 1.56 6.28 -12.42
CA PHE A 91 1.79 6.64 -13.83
C PHE A 91 3.16 7.28 -14.11
N GLY A 92 3.95 7.56 -13.08
CA GLY A 92 5.34 8.04 -13.21
C GLY A 92 5.51 9.56 -13.22
N GLU A 93 4.45 10.33 -13.48
CA GLU A 93 4.49 11.79 -13.57
C GLU A 93 3.34 12.45 -12.80
N LEU A 94 3.53 13.68 -12.33
CA LEU A 94 2.45 14.46 -11.71
C LEU A 94 1.39 14.80 -12.77
N PRO A 95 0.09 14.68 -12.45
CA PRO A 95 -0.96 14.97 -13.40
C PRO A 95 -1.11 16.48 -13.64
N SER A 96 -1.45 16.86 -14.87
CA SER A 96 -2.08 18.16 -15.11
C SER A 96 -3.44 18.26 -14.41
N LYS A 97 -3.95 19.48 -14.23
CA LYS A 97 -5.29 19.70 -13.63
C LYS A 97 -6.40 18.91 -14.34
N GLN A 98 -6.33 18.81 -15.67
CA GLN A 98 -7.31 18.07 -16.46
C GLN A 98 -7.19 16.56 -16.25
N GLN A 99 -5.96 16.03 -16.22
CA GLN A 99 -5.71 14.61 -15.92
C GLN A 99 -6.20 14.24 -14.52
N LEU A 100 -5.92 15.08 -13.51
CA LEU A 100 -6.37 14.86 -12.15
C LEU A 100 -7.90 14.84 -12.05
N GLN A 101 -8.56 15.83 -12.66
CA GLN A 101 -10.03 15.88 -12.68
C GLN A 101 -10.64 14.67 -13.39
N GLN A 102 -10.03 14.23 -14.49
CA GLN A 102 -10.46 13.04 -15.23
C GLN A 102 -10.27 11.78 -14.38
N PHE A 103 -9.11 11.63 -13.74
CA PHE A 103 -8.80 10.52 -12.87
C PHE A 103 -9.79 10.41 -11.70
N GLU A 104 -10.07 11.51 -11.01
CA GLU A 104 -11.08 11.52 -9.94
C GLU A 104 -12.49 11.18 -10.48
N THR A 105 -12.85 11.72 -11.64
CA THR A 105 -14.13 11.42 -12.30
C THR A 105 -14.25 9.94 -12.66
N ASP A 106 -13.17 9.32 -13.12
CA ASP A 106 -13.14 7.90 -13.48
C ASP A 106 -13.21 7.00 -12.25
N ILE A 107 -12.52 7.35 -11.15
CA ILE A 107 -12.66 6.66 -9.86
C ILE A 107 -14.11 6.65 -9.40
N ARG A 108 -14.80 7.81 -9.48
CA ARG A 108 -16.21 7.97 -9.06
C ARG A 108 -17.18 7.05 -9.80
N LYS A 109 -16.83 6.54 -10.98
CA LYS A 109 -17.66 5.56 -11.72
C LYS A 109 -17.72 4.20 -11.02
N TYR A 110 -16.75 3.89 -10.16
CA TYR A 110 -16.58 2.56 -9.57
C TYR A 110 -16.82 2.51 -8.05
N THR A 111 -17.20 3.62 -7.42
CA THR A 111 -17.38 3.73 -5.97
C THR A 111 -18.60 2.95 -5.44
N LEU A 112 -19.57 2.63 -6.29
CA LEU A 112 -20.65 1.72 -5.91
C LEU A 112 -20.11 0.28 -5.85
N VAL A 113 -19.96 -0.25 -4.64
CA VAL A 113 -19.69 -1.67 -4.39
C VAL A 113 -20.99 -2.46 -4.55
N ASN A 114 -20.94 -3.66 -5.13
CA ASN A 114 -22.13 -4.50 -5.30
C ASN A 114 -22.79 -4.74 -3.93
N GLU A 115 -24.12 -4.56 -3.85
CA GLU A 115 -24.91 -4.76 -2.62
C GLU A 115 -24.74 -6.14 -2.00
N GLU A 116 -24.48 -7.19 -2.79
CA GLU A 116 -24.21 -8.54 -2.29
C GLU A 116 -22.96 -8.62 -1.39
N MET A 117 -22.01 -7.67 -1.53
CA MET A 117 -20.88 -7.54 -0.61
C MET A 117 -21.31 -7.24 0.82
N LYS A 118 -22.49 -6.63 1.02
CA LYS A 118 -23.06 -6.39 2.36
C LYS A 118 -23.37 -7.70 3.07
N ASN A 119 -23.79 -8.73 2.34
CA ASN A 119 -24.03 -10.05 2.89
C ASN A 119 -22.71 -10.70 3.34
N ILE A 120 -21.62 -10.50 2.58
CA ILE A 120 -20.30 -11.02 2.91
C ILE A 120 -19.75 -10.36 4.18
N ILE A 121 -19.81 -9.03 4.28
CA ILE A 121 -19.42 -8.32 5.50
C ILE A 121 -20.31 -8.71 6.69
N ASP A 122 -21.58 -9.00 6.45
CA ASP A 122 -22.49 -9.42 7.51
C ASP A 122 -22.21 -10.79 8.09
N GLY A 123 -21.54 -11.66 7.33
CA GLY A 123 -21.04 -12.95 7.81
C GLY A 123 -19.94 -12.86 8.86
N PHE A 124 -19.27 -11.70 9.01
CA PHE A 124 -18.24 -11.52 10.04
C PHE A 124 -18.85 -11.14 11.40
N PRO A 125 -18.29 -11.67 12.51
CA PRO A 125 -18.66 -11.19 13.84
C PRO A 125 -18.20 -9.74 14.02
N LYS A 126 -18.93 -8.96 14.83
CA LYS A 126 -18.56 -7.55 15.13
C LYS A 126 -17.18 -7.41 15.80
N THR A 127 -16.72 -8.46 16.46
CA THR A 127 -15.40 -8.52 17.13
C THR A 127 -14.27 -8.92 16.20
N ALA A 128 -14.54 -9.18 14.91
CA ALA A 128 -13.49 -9.50 13.95
C ALA A 128 -12.55 -8.29 13.77
N HIS A 129 -11.25 -8.58 13.70
CA HIS A 129 -10.25 -7.54 13.48
C HIS A 129 -10.45 -6.90 12.09
N PRO A 130 -10.48 -5.55 11.97
CA PRO A 130 -10.79 -4.86 10.71
C PRO A 130 -9.90 -5.29 9.53
N MET A 131 -8.61 -5.51 9.76
CA MET A 131 -7.67 -5.96 8.71
C MET A 131 -8.01 -7.33 8.12
N GLY A 132 -8.46 -8.29 8.94
CA GLY A 132 -8.88 -9.61 8.45
C GLY A 132 -10.16 -9.54 7.63
N VAL A 133 -11.10 -8.70 8.05
CA VAL A 133 -12.33 -8.41 7.28
C VAL A 133 -11.98 -7.71 5.96
N LEU A 134 -11.10 -6.69 5.99
CA LEU A 134 -10.68 -5.93 4.81
C LEU A 134 -9.98 -6.82 3.79
N SER A 135 -9.05 -7.67 4.23
CA SER A 135 -8.39 -8.65 3.36
C SER A 135 -9.41 -9.56 2.67
N SER A 136 -10.37 -10.08 3.44
CA SER A 136 -11.42 -10.98 2.94
C SER A 136 -12.35 -10.29 1.94
N LEU A 137 -12.82 -9.08 2.23
CA LEU A 137 -13.66 -8.29 1.32
C LEU A 137 -12.89 -7.89 0.06
N THR A 138 -11.59 -7.58 0.18
CA THR A 138 -10.74 -7.28 -0.98
C THR A 138 -10.63 -8.51 -1.88
N SER A 139 -10.40 -9.70 -1.33
CA SER A 139 -10.42 -10.95 -2.10
C SER A 139 -11.80 -11.21 -2.72
N ALA A 140 -12.89 -10.96 -1.99
CA ALA A 140 -14.25 -11.18 -2.48
C ALA A 140 -14.59 -10.32 -3.71
N LEU A 141 -13.95 -9.15 -3.89
CA LEU A 141 -14.12 -8.33 -5.09
C LEU A 141 -13.76 -9.07 -6.38
N THR A 142 -12.94 -10.13 -6.33
CA THR A 142 -12.64 -10.98 -7.49
C THR A 142 -13.89 -11.67 -8.04
N ALA A 143 -14.83 -12.12 -7.19
CA ALA A 143 -16.08 -12.74 -7.61
C ALA A 143 -16.98 -11.76 -8.37
N PHE A 144 -16.92 -10.47 -8.01
CA PHE A 144 -17.67 -9.40 -8.67
C PHE A 144 -16.90 -8.76 -9.84
N ASN A 145 -15.66 -9.19 -10.07
CA ASN A 145 -14.77 -8.72 -11.13
C ASN A 145 -13.98 -9.91 -11.71
N PRO A 146 -14.66 -10.91 -12.30
CA PRO A 146 -14.07 -12.21 -12.61
C PRO A 146 -13.07 -12.18 -13.78
N LYS A 147 -13.04 -11.08 -14.55
CA LYS A 147 -12.07 -10.92 -15.65
C LYS A 147 -10.72 -10.48 -15.06
N VAL A 148 -9.70 -11.30 -15.27
CA VAL A 148 -8.31 -10.89 -15.05
C VAL A 148 -8.00 -9.71 -15.97
N VAL A 149 -7.31 -8.71 -15.44
CA VAL A 149 -6.93 -7.51 -16.18
C VAL A 149 -5.81 -7.88 -17.15
N ASN A 150 -5.96 -7.55 -18.43
CA ASN A 150 -4.86 -7.68 -19.36
C ASN A 150 -3.82 -6.58 -19.09
N VAL A 151 -2.65 -6.97 -18.59
CA VAL A 151 -1.55 -6.04 -18.23
C VAL A 151 -0.95 -5.32 -19.44
N GLU A 152 -1.10 -5.89 -20.63
CA GLU A 152 -0.63 -5.29 -21.90
C GLU A 152 -1.66 -4.30 -22.50
N ASN A 153 -2.81 -4.11 -21.85
CA ASN A 153 -3.84 -3.18 -22.28
C ASN A 153 -3.96 -2.01 -21.29
N ASP A 154 -3.34 -0.88 -21.63
CA ASP A 154 -3.32 0.33 -20.82
C ASP A 154 -4.72 0.78 -20.36
N LYS A 155 -5.73 0.63 -21.21
CA LYS A 155 -7.11 1.01 -20.88
C LYS A 155 -7.70 0.09 -19.81
N GLU A 156 -7.53 -1.23 -19.97
CA GLU A 156 -8.01 -2.19 -18.97
C GLU A 156 -7.28 -2.01 -17.63
N MET A 157 -5.97 -1.77 -17.66
CA MET A 157 -5.18 -1.46 -16.48
C MET A 157 -5.66 -0.18 -15.79
N TYR A 158 -5.85 0.91 -16.53
CA TYR A 158 -6.36 2.17 -16.00
C TYR A 158 -7.75 2.03 -15.37
N GLU A 159 -8.67 1.33 -16.04
CA GLU A 159 -10.01 1.05 -15.48
C GLU A 159 -9.92 0.22 -14.21
N ALA A 160 -9.03 -0.77 -14.16
CA ALA A 160 -8.84 -1.61 -12.98
C ALA A 160 -8.21 -0.85 -11.80
N ILE A 161 -7.29 0.09 -12.07
CA ILE A 161 -6.74 1.02 -11.08
C ILE A 161 -7.85 1.90 -10.51
N CYS A 162 -8.63 2.57 -11.36
CA CYS A 162 -9.75 3.44 -10.93
C CYS A 162 -10.76 2.64 -10.10
N LYS A 163 -11.04 1.41 -10.51
CA LYS A 163 -11.94 0.50 -9.80
C LYS A 163 -11.41 0.11 -8.43
N THR A 164 -10.12 -0.18 -8.34
CA THR A 164 -9.45 -0.51 -7.08
C THR A 164 -9.52 0.67 -6.12
N MET A 165 -9.10 1.86 -6.57
CA MET A 165 -9.16 3.12 -5.81
C MET A 165 -10.56 3.42 -5.28
N GLY A 166 -11.60 3.24 -6.10
CA GLY A 166 -12.98 3.54 -5.71
C GLY A 166 -13.57 2.50 -4.75
N LYS A 167 -13.41 1.22 -5.03
CA LYS A 167 -14.02 0.14 -4.24
C LYS A 167 -13.29 -0.12 -2.93
N PHE A 168 -11.96 -0.05 -2.94
CA PHE A 168 -11.14 -0.35 -1.76
C PHE A 168 -11.44 0.63 -0.61
N LEU A 169 -11.56 1.92 -0.92
CA LEU A 169 -11.91 2.95 0.05
C LEU A 169 -13.28 2.68 0.72
N VAL A 170 -14.28 2.25 -0.07
CA VAL A 170 -15.61 1.94 0.46
C VAL A 170 -15.58 0.70 1.35
N ILE A 171 -14.95 -0.40 0.92
CA ILE A 171 -14.89 -1.61 1.77
C ILE A 171 -14.05 -1.40 3.03
N ALA A 172 -12.98 -0.59 2.97
CA ALA A 172 -12.16 -0.24 4.12
C ALA A 172 -12.99 0.46 5.20
N THR A 173 -13.77 1.48 4.81
CA THR A 173 -14.64 2.22 5.75
C THR A 173 -15.82 1.38 6.23
N TRP A 174 -16.34 0.46 5.43
CA TRP A 174 -17.36 -0.50 5.85
C TRP A 174 -16.87 -1.42 6.97
N THR A 175 -15.59 -1.82 6.98
CA THR A 175 -15.05 -2.67 8.08
C THR A 175 -15.14 -1.97 9.43
N TYR A 176 -14.79 -0.67 9.50
CA TYR A 176 -14.95 0.15 10.69
C TYR A 176 -16.42 0.21 11.14
N ARG A 177 -17.34 0.46 10.21
CA ARG A 177 -18.77 0.57 10.54
C ARG A 177 -19.34 -0.74 11.05
N LYS A 178 -18.94 -1.88 10.48
CA LYS A 178 -19.34 -3.21 10.97
C LYS A 178 -18.90 -3.43 12.41
N MET A 179 -17.64 -3.08 12.72
CA MET A 179 -17.09 -3.16 14.07
C MET A 179 -17.89 -2.28 15.06
N MET A 180 -18.23 -1.06 14.66
CA MET A 180 -19.03 -0.14 15.47
C MET A 180 -20.54 -0.49 15.52
N GLY A 181 -21.01 -1.40 14.66
CA GLY A 181 -22.42 -1.73 14.51
C GLY A 181 -23.26 -0.63 13.84
N TYR A 182 -22.64 0.23 13.03
CA TYR A 182 -23.31 1.30 12.29
C TYR A 182 -23.83 0.82 10.92
N PRO A 183 -24.92 1.41 10.40
CA PRO A 183 -25.43 1.09 9.06
C PRO A 183 -24.43 1.54 8.00
N LEU A 184 -24.14 0.76 6.96
CA LEU A 184 -23.11 1.12 5.96
C LEU A 184 -23.46 2.39 5.16
N ASN A 185 -22.46 3.24 4.91
CA ASN A 185 -22.62 4.47 4.13
C ASN A 185 -22.23 4.27 2.66
N TYR A 186 -22.73 5.16 1.79
CA TYR A 186 -22.40 5.19 0.37
C TYR A 186 -21.45 6.35 0.06
N TYR A 187 -20.67 6.18 -1.00
CA TYR A 187 -19.78 7.25 -1.48
C TYR A 187 -20.61 8.41 -2.04
N ASN A 188 -20.22 9.64 -1.73
CA ASN A 188 -20.84 10.84 -2.23
C ASN A 188 -19.97 11.51 -3.30
N ASN A 189 -20.42 11.47 -4.56
CA ASN A 189 -19.69 12.01 -5.70
C ASN A 189 -19.57 13.54 -5.72
N THR A 190 -20.22 14.27 -4.81
CA THR A 190 -20.04 15.73 -4.65
C THR A 190 -18.91 16.09 -3.69
N LYS A 191 -18.34 15.11 -2.98
CA LYS A 191 -17.23 15.28 -2.03
C LYS A 191 -15.90 14.84 -2.63
N GLY A 192 -14.81 15.39 -2.11
CA GLY A 192 -13.46 14.96 -2.49
C GLY A 192 -13.14 13.54 -2.03
N TYR A 193 -12.07 12.94 -2.55
CA TYR A 193 -11.70 11.56 -2.24
C TYR A 193 -11.41 11.31 -0.74
N VAL A 194 -10.57 12.15 -0.12
CA VAL A 194 -10.24 12.03 1.32
C VAL A 194 -11.42 12.42 2.21
N GLU A 195 -12.21 13.42 1.79
CA GLU A 195 -13.43 13.78 2.51
C GLU A 195 -14.45 12.62 2.51
N ASN A 196 -14.54 11.87 1.40
CA ASN A 196 -15.38 10.68 1.32
C ASN A 196 -14.97 9.61 2.32
N PHE A 197 -13.67 9.41 2.57
CA PHE A 197 -13.23 8.46 3.60
C PHE A 197 -13.83 8.80 4.97
N LEU A 198 -13.78 10.07 5.38
CA LEU A 198 -14.35 10.54 6.65
C LEU A 198 -15.88 10.45 6.66
N HIS A 199 -16.55 10.86 5.58
CA HIS A 199 -18.00 10.75 5.43
C HIS A 199 -18.47 9.30 5.55
N LEU A 200 -17.80 8.39 4.85
CA LEU A 200 -18.10 6.96 4.91
C LEU A 200 -17.87 6.40 6.31
N MET A 201 -16.81 6.79 7.02
CA MET A 201 -16.61 6.30 8.38
C MET A 201 -17.63 6.86 9.37
N PHE A 202 -17.89 8.16 9.37
CA PHE A 202 -18.44 8.86 10.53
C PHE A 202 -19.85 9.43 10.37
N GLU A 203 -20.38 9.54 9.15
CA GLU A 203 -21.76 10.02 9.01
C GLU A 203 -22.75 9.02 9.60
N LEU A 204 -23.69 9.55 10.39
CA LEU A 204 -24.80 8.80 10.98
C LEU A 204 -26.11 9.21 10.31
N PRO A 205 -27.09 8.30 10.18
CA PRO A 205 -28.36 8.61 9.53
C PRO A 205 -29.23 9.61 10.32
N THR A 206 -28.87 9.91 11.57
CA THR A 206 -29.64 10.74 12.50
C THR A 206 -29.27 12.22 12.45
N GLY A 207 -28.35 12.65 11.58
CA GLY A 207 -27.99 14.05 11.46
C GLY A 207 -26.96 14.34 10.36
N PRO A 208 -26.83 15.60 9.93
CA PRO A 208 -25.86 15.98 8.91
C PRO A 208 -24.43 15.82 9.44
N TYR A 209 -23.53 15.34 8.58
CA TYR A 209 -22.10 15.26 8.86
C TYR A 209 -21.33 16.30 8.05
N THR A 210 -20.46 17.05 8.71
CA THR A 210 -19.50 17.95 8.06
C THR A 210 -18.12 17.63 8.62
N ALA A 211 -17.22 17.15 7.76
CA ALA A 211 -15.85 16.87 8.14
C ALA A 211 -15.10 18.17 8.42
N ASN A 212 -14.31 18.19 9.50
CA ASN A 212 -13.47 19.32 9.83
C ASN A 212 -12.35 19.47 8.77
N PRO A 213 -12.19 20.62 8.10
CA PRO A 213 -11.14 20.84 7.11
C PRO A 213 -9.73 20.53 7.60
N THR A 214 -9.43 20.79 8.88
CA THR A 214 -8.14 20.45 9.51
C THR A 214 -7.91 18.94 9.53
N VAL A 215 -8.95 18.16 9.83
CA VAL A 215 -8.88 16.69 9.85
C VAL A 215 -8.75 16.14 8.43
N ILE A 216 -9.45 16.71 7.46
CA ILE A 216 -9.29 16.34 6.03
C ILE A 216 -7.84 16.56 5.60
N ASN A 217 -7.25 17.72 5.89
CA ASN A 217 -5.87 18.03 5.51
C ASN A 217 -4.84 17.11 6.22
N ALA A 218 -5.06 16.81 7.49
CA ALA A 218 -4.20 15.88 8.23
C ALA A 218 -4.27 14.46 7.64
N LEU A 219 -5.47 13.98 7.30
CA LEU A 219 -5.65 12.66 6.71
C LEU A 219 -5.07 12.57 5.30
N ASP A 220 -5.22 13.62 4.49
CA ASP A 220 -4.63 13.69 3.15
C ASP A 220 -3.10 13.54 3.21
N LYS A 221 -2.45 14.25 4.15
CA LYS A 221 -1.02 14.09 4.42
C LYS A 221 -0.66 12.69 4.90
N LEU A 222 -1.45 12.12 5.82
CA LEU A 222 -1.20 10.76 6.30
C LEU A 222 -1.26 9.74 5.16
N PHE A 223 -2.19 9.90 4.22
CA PHE A 223 -2.27 9.02 3.04
C PHE A 223 -1.07 9.21 2.10
N ILE A 224 -0.61 10.45 1.89
CA ILE A 224 0.63 10.71 1.12
C ILE A 224 1.83 10.02 1.77
N LEU A 225 2.00 10.19 3.09
CA LEU A 225 3.11 9.61 3.85
C LEU A 225 3.11 8.08 3.86
N HIS A 226 1.98 7.43 3.56
CA HIS A 226 1.84 5.98 3.51
C HIS A 226 1.52 5.46 2.09
N ALA A 227 1.71 6.29 1.06
CA ALA A 227 1.35 5.93 -0.31
C ALA A 227 2.24 4.81 -0.88
N ASP A 228 3.55 4.83 -0.60
CA ASP A 228 4.48 3.77 -0.97
C ASP A 228 5.70 3.76 -0.02
N HIS A 229 6.40 2.63 0.06
CA HIS A 229 7.61 2.50 0.87
C HIS A 229 8.52 1.39 0.33
N GLU A 230 8.83 1.43 -0.97
CA GLU A 230 9.79 0.55 -1.65
C GLU A 230 9.39 -0.96 -1.53
N GLN A 231 10.34 -1.90 -1.48
CA GLN A 231 10.14 -3.35 -1.34
C GLN A 231 9.99 -3.73 0.13
N ASN A 232 8.89 -3.27 0.75
CA ASN A 232 8.46 -3.77 2.04
C ASN A 232 7.72 -5.11 1.93
N CYS A 233 7.51 -5.78 3.07
CA CYS A 233 6.87 -7.11 3.14
C CYS A 233 5.54 -7.19 2.37
N SER A 234 4.66 -6.19 2.50
CA SER A 234 3.39 -6.17 1.79
C SER A 234 3.54 -5.96 0.29
N THR A 235 4.35 -5.00 -0.15
CA THR A 235 4.58 -4.74 -1.59
C THR A 235 5.25 -5.94 -2.27
N SER A 236 6.25 -6.54 -1.64
CA SER A 236 6.89 -7.76 -2.17
C SER A 236 5.92 -8.95 -2.22
N THR A 237 4.99 -9.05 -1.28
CA THR A 237 3.92 -10.07 -1.31
C THR A 237 2.96 -9.83 -2.49
N VAL A 238 2.54 -8.58 -2.73
CA VAL A 238 1.71 -8.22 -3.89
C VAL A 238 2.43 -8.61 -5.19
N ARG A 239 3.73 -8.31 -5.30
CA ARG A 239 4.55 -8.69 -6.47
C ARG A 239 4.63 -10.21 -6.65
N MET A 240 4.88 -10.95 -5.57
CA MET A 240 5.01 -12.41 -5.60
C MET A 240 3.71 -13.09 -6.04
N VAL A 241 2.56 -12.62 -5.55
CA VAL A 241 1.26 -13.14 -6.00
C VAL A 241 0.99 -12.73 -7.44
N GLY A 242 1.26 -11.48 -7.79
CA GLY A 242 1.11 -10.94 -9.14
C GLY A 242 1.97 -11.63 -10.20
N SER A 243 3.14 -12.19 -9.83
CA SER A 243 4.01 -12.90 -10.78
C SER A 243 3.41 -14.20 -11.32
N SER A 244 2.36 -14.71 -10.68
CA SER A 244 1.54 -15.82 -11.20
C SER A 244 0.42 -15.38 -12.15
N HIS A 245 0.36 -14.08 -12.47
CA HIS A 245 -0.76 -13.42 -13.17
C HIS A 245 -2.10 -13.49 -12.42
N ALA A 246 -2.05 -13.54 -11.08
CA ALA A 246 -3.24 -13.33 -10.25
C ALA A 246 -3.81 -11.91 -10.45
N GLY A 247 -5.14 -11.78 -10.43
CA GLY A 247 -5.81 -10.48 -10.60
C GLY A 247 -5.52 -9.48 -9.47
N LEU A 248 -5.61 -8.18 -9.77
CA LEU A 248 -5.25 -7.09 -8.85
C LEU A 248 -5.84 -7.22 -7.45
N PHE A 249 -7.14 -7.52 -7.33
CA PHE A 249 -7.79 -7.66 -6.02
C PHE A 249 -7.22 -8.82 -5.17
N ALA A 250 -6.87 -9.94 -5.80
CA ALA A 250 -6.24 -11.06 -5.10
C ALA A 250 -4.83 -10.68 -4.62
N SER A 251 -4.04 -10.04 -5.48
CA SER A 251 -2.69 -9.57 -5.15
C SER A 251 -2.72 -8.53 -4.02
N ILE A 252 -3.64 -7.56 -4.08
CA ILE A 252 -3.82 -6.54 -3.03
C ILE A 252 -4.30 -7.17 -1.72
N SER A 253 -5.23 -8.13 -1.76
CA SER A 253 -5.67 -8.87 -0.57
C SER A 253 -4.50 -9.57 0.13
N ALA A 254 -3.56 -10.15 -0.63
CA ALA A 254 -2.34 -10.72 -0.07
C ALA A 254 -1.46 -9.64 0.58
N GLY A 255 -1.33 -8.47 -0.05
CA GLY A 255 -0.67 -7.29 0.53
C GLY A 255 -1.30 -6.83 1.85
N VAL A 256 -2.63 -6.74 1.93
CA VAL A 256 -3.37 -6.40 3.16
C VAL A 256 -3.09 -7.43 4.26
N SER A 257 -3.05 -8.72 3.89
CA SER A 257 -2.76 -9.81 4.82
C SER A 257 -1.33 -9.74 5.38
N ALA A 258 -0.35 -9.44 4.53
CA ALA A 258 1.03 -9.20 4.95
C ALA A 258 1.15 -7.95 5.84
N LEU A 259 0.43 -6.87 5.50
CA LEU A 259 0.40 -5.63 6.27
C LEU A 259 -0.23 -5.80 7.66
N TRP A 260 -1.16 -6.73 7.83
CA TRP A 260 -1.78 -7.01 9.13
C TRP A 260 -0.79 -7.58 10.17
N GLY A 261 0.36 -8.10 9.75
CA GLY A 261 1.39 -8.59 10.67
C GLY A 261 1.81 -7.52 11.69
N PRO A 262 1.91 -7.85 13.01
CA PRO A 262 2.27 -6.87 14.05
C PRO A 262 3.61 -6.18 13.81
N LEU A 263 4.58 -6.88 13.22
CA LEU A 263 5.92 -6.36 12.90
C LEU A 263 5.98 -5.53 11.61
N HIS A 264 4.84 -5.35 10.93
CA HIS A 264 4.74 -4.56 9.71
C HIS A 264 3.75 -3.41 9.91
N GLY A 265 2.50 -3.54 9.49
CA GLY A 265 1.50 -2.47 9.64
C GLY A 265 0.95 -2.29 11.06
N GLY A 266 1.20 -3.24 11.96
CA GLY A 266 0.76 -3.17 13.35
C GLY A 266 1.56 -2.23 14.25
N ALA A 267 2.67 -1.65 13.77
CA ALA A 267 3.54 -0.80 14.58
C ALA A 267 2.80 0.41 15.19
N ASN A 268 1.92 1.06 14.41
CA ASN A 268 1.15 2.21 14.89
C ASN A 268 0.18 1.84 16.02
N GLN A 269 -0.40 0.63 15.96
CA GLN A 269 -1.24 0.10 17.03
C GLN A 269 -0.39 -0.22 18.27
N ALA A 270 0.78 -0.83 18.09
CA ALA A 270 1.69 -1.14 19.19
C ALA A 270 2.16 0.13 19.93
N VAL A 271 2.35 1.25 19.22
CA VAL A 271 2.64 2.55 19.86
C VAL A 271 1.48 3.02 20.73
N LEU A 272 0.23 2.90 20.28
CA LEU A 272 -0.92 3.27 21.11
C LEU A 272 -1.08 2.35 22.32
N GLU A 273 -0.91 1.04 22.15
CA GLU A 273 -0.95 0.06 23.24
C GLU A 273 0.15 0.34 24.28
N MET A 274 1.35 0.69 23.84
CA MET A 274 2.46 1.15 24.68
C MET A 274 2.07 2.40 25.48
N LEU A 275 1.51 3.42 24.82
CA LEU A 275 1.09 4.66 25.49
C LEU A 275 -0.03 4.42 26.51
N GLU A 276 -0.98 3.55 26.20
CA GLU A 276 -2.02 3.13 27.14
C GLU A 276 -1.44 2.36 28.34
N GLU A 277 -0.45 1.50 28.13
CA GLU A 277 0.27 0.80 29.21
C GLU A 277 0.96 1.80 30.13
N ILE A 278 1.68 2.78 29.57
CA ILE A 278 2.34 3.84 30.33
C ILE A 278 1.30 4.60 31.15
N GLN A 279 0.18 5.00 30.54
CA GLN A 279 -0.90 5.72 31.22
C GLN A 279 -1.50 4.89 32.37
N LYS A 280 -1.81 3.61 32.13
CA LYS A 280 -2.35 2.68 33.15
C LYS A 280 -1.36 2.47 34.31
N ASN A 281 -0.06 2.61 34.05
CA ASN A 281 1.01 2.45 35.03
C ASN A 281 1.43 3.76 35.73
N GLY A 282 0.61 4.82 35.65
CA GLY A 282 0.84 6.09 36.35
C GLY A 282 1.48 7.18 35.50
N GLY A 283 1.67 6.96 34.20
CA GLY A 283 2.17 7.96 33.25
C GLY A 283 3.68 8.18 33.28
N ASP A 284 4.43 7.34 33.98
CA ASP A 284 5.88 7.44 34.11
C ASP A 284 6.60 6.77 32.92
N ALA A 285 7.10 7.59 32.01
CA ALA A 285 7.84 7.12 30.83
C ALA A 285 9.23 6.57 31.20
N ASP A 286 9.90 7.14 32.21
CA ASP A 286 11.23 6.69 32.63
C ASP A 286 11.16 5.27 33.20
N LYS A 287 10.10 4.98 33.97
CA LYS A 287 9.80 3.65 34.48
C LYS A 287 9.58 2.63 33.35
N TYR A 288 8.91 3.01 32.26
CA TYR A 288 8.71 2.12 31.12
C TYR A 288 10.02 1.85 30.36
N LEU A 289 10.84 2.88 30.18
CA LEU A 289 12.14 2.77 29.50
C LEU A 289 13.18 1.97 30.29
N ALA A 290 13.04 1.88 31.61
CA ALA A 290 13.94 1.10 32.47
C ALA A 290 13.67 -0.41 32.47
N LYS A 291 12.61 -0.87 31.80
CA LYS A 291 12.21 -2.29 31.70
C LYS A 291 13.00 -3.03 30.61
#